data_AF-A0A6V7CU75-F1
#
_entry.id   AF-A0A6V7CU75-F1
#
_cell.length_a   1.000
_cell.length_b   1.000
_cell.length_c   1.000
_cell.angle_alpha   90.00
_cell.angle_beta   90.00
_cell.angle_gamma   90.00
#
_symmetry.space_group_name_H-M   'P 1'
#
loop_
_entity.id
_entity.type
_entity.pdbx_description
1 polymer ?
#
loop_
_entity_poly.entity_id
_entity_poly.type
_entity_poly.pdbx_seq_one_letter_code
_entity_poly.pdbx_strand_id
1 'polypeptide(L)'
;MPHRAISGPCLSADPQLTAQLLTALADAPDGVSLARLCKQLGVRMSVLLRTLAWLGSASLDGQPGPGWIQVEDRGERQFALLTPAGLAAHAQRETAQAPPVD
;
A
#
# COMPACT_ATOMS: atom_id res chain seq x y z
N MET A 1 -11.92 -11.92 -26.15
CA MET A 1 -10.84 -11.34 -25.33
C MET A 1 -11.28 -9.93 -24.94
N PRO A 2 -11.85 -9.68 -23.74
CA PRO A 2 -12.29 -8.32 -23.43
C PRO A 2 -11.06 -7.45 -23.14
N HIS A 3 -10.93 -6.40 -23.93
CA HIS A 3 -9.96 -5.34 -23.75
C HIS A 3 -10.29 -4.62 -22.42
N ARG A 4 -9.40 -4.73 -21.42
CA ARG A 4 -9.56 -4.02 -20.15
C ARG A 4 -9.44 -2.52 -20.41
N ALA A 5 -10.45 -1.78 -19.98
CA ALA A 5 -10.59 -0.35 -20.17
C ALA A 5 -9.34 0.40 -19.68
N ILE A 6 -8.79 1.20 -20.59
CA ILE A 6 -7.78 2.21 -20.30
C ILE A 6 -8.57 3.52 -20.14
N SER A 7 -8.73 3.99 -18.91
CA SER A 7 -9.24 5.35 -18.61
C SER A 7 -8.57 5.82 -17.32
N GLY A 8 -7.77 6.89 -17.43
CA GLY A 8 -7.00 7.54 -16.35
C GLY A 8 -7.84 8.50 -15.49
N PRO A 9 -7.23 9.33 -14.59
CA PRO A 9 -5.81 9.71 -14.47
C PRO A 9 -5.06 8.91 -13.37
N CYS A 10 -3.81 8.46 -13.54
CA CYS A 10 -2.56 9.24 -13.50
C CYS A 10 -2.33 10.00 -12.18
N LEU A 11 -2.03 9.30 -11.06
CA LEU A 11 -1.31 9.75 -9.82
C LEU A 11 -1.53 8.85 -8.58
N SER A 12 -2.34 7.78 -8.68
CA SER A 12 -2.52 6.81 -7.59
C SER A 12 -1.43 5.72 -7.62
N ALA A 13 -1.02 5.23 -6.45
CA ALA A 13 -0.17 4.04 -6.35
C ALA A 13 -0.76 2.88 -7.17
N ASP A 14 0.08 2.09 -7.83
CA ASP A 14 -0.35 0.90 -8.58
C ASP A 14 -1.28 0.05 -7.68
N PRO A 15 -2.52 -0.26 -8.13
CA PRO A 15 -3.53 -0.89 -7.28
C PRO A 15 -3.15 -2.32 -6.89
N GLN A 16 -2.41 -3.04 -7.74
CA GLN A 16 -1.94 -4.39 -7.45
C GLN A 16 -0.76 -4.34 -6.47
N LEU A 17 0.15 -3.38 -6.62
CA LEU A 17 1.23 -3.17 -5.65
C LEU A 17 0.67 -2.75 -4.30
N THR A 18 -0.33 -1.86 -4.29
CA THR A 18 -1.04 -1.44 -3.07
C THR A 18 -1.65 -2.63 -2.35
N ALA A 19 -2.38 -3.50 -3.06
CA ALA A 19 -3.00 -4.69 -2.44
C ALA A 19 -1.95 -5.64 -1.82
N GLN A 20 -0.86 -5.92 -2.55
CA GLN A 20 0.23 -6.76 -2.03
C GLN A 20 0.93 -6.14 -0.83
N LEU A 21 1.14 -4.83 -0.85
CA LEU A 21 1.75 -4.10 0.28
C LEU A 21 0.86 -4.14 1.52
N LEU A 22 -0.45 -3.87 1.38
CA LEU A 22 -1.39 -3.93 2.50
C LEU A 22 -1.47 -5.34 3.09
N THR A 23 -1.51 -6.38 2.25
CA THR A 23 -1.49 -7.79 2.70
C THR A 23 -0.22 -8.10 3.47
N ALA A 24 0.95 -7.74 2.93
CA ALA A 24 2.24 -8.00 3.57
C ALA A 24 2.40 -7.30 4.93
N LEU A 25 1.74 -6.15 5.13
CA LEU A 25 1.73 -5.42 6.39
C LEU A 25 0.65 -5.91 7.37
N ALA A 26 -0.49 -6.40 6.88
CA ALA A 26 -1.53 -7.00 7.72
C ALA A 26 -1.03 -8.24 8.47
N ASP A 27 -0.15 -9.03 7.84
CA ASP A 27 0.50 -10.20 8.45
C ASP A 27 1.63 -9.83 9.46
N ALA A 28 1.95 -8.54 9.61
CA ALA A 28 3.10 -8.07 10.39
C ALA A 28 2.73 -6.82 11.23
N PRO A 29 2.06 -6.98 12.38
CA PRO A 29 1.60 -5.86 13.21
C PRO A 29 2.75 -4.98 13.73
N ASP A 30 3.94 -5.55 13.95
CA ASP A 30 5.14 -4.80 14.37
C ASP A 30 5.79 -4.00 13.21
N GLY A 31 5.27 -4.12 11.98
CA GLY A 31 5.80 -3.49 10.79
C GLY A 31 6.87 -4.31 10.08
N VAL A 32 7.14 -3.91 8.83
CA VAL A 32 8.13 -4.56 7.95
C VAL A 32 9.16 -3.54 7.51
N SER A 33 10.44 -3.89 7.56
CA SER A 33 11.50 -2.98 7.11
C SER A 33 11.39 -2.70 5.60
N LEU A 34 11.72 -1.48 5.18
CA LEU A 34 11.56 -1.09 3.77
C LEU A 34 12.38 -1.97 2.82
N ALA A 35 13.59 -2.38 3.23
CA ALA A 35 14.43 -3.29 2.47
C ALA A 35 13.77 -4.67 2.30
N ARG A 36 13.13 -5.19 3.36
CA ARG A 36 12.42 -6.47 3.32
C ARG A 36 11.17 -6.37 2.44
N LEU A 37 10.42 -5.26 2.49
CA LEU A 37 9.28 -5.02 1.59
C LEU A 37 9.71 -4.98 0.12
N CYS A 38 10.79 -4.26 -0.21
CA CYS A 38 11.31 -4.24 -1.58
C CYS A 38 11.59 -5.67 -2.10
N LYS A 39 12.19 -6.50 -1.24
CA LYS A 39 12.49 -7.90 -1.56
C LYS A 39 11.23 -8.76 -1.72
N GLN A 40 10.27 -8.65 -0.80
CA GLN A 40 9.03 -9.44 -0.84
C GLN A 40 8.15 -9.07 -2.04
N LEU A 41 8.07 -7.78 -2.36
CA LEU A 41 7.21 -7.26 -3.43
C LEU A 41 7.90 -7.23 -4.80
N GLY A 42 9.20 -7.53 -4.88
CA GLY A 42 9.96 -7.49 -6.13
C GLY A 42 10.08 -6.10 -6.74
N VAL A 43 10.06 -5.04 -5.92
CA VAL A 43 10.11 -3.64 -6.38
C VAL A 43 11.38 -2.91 -5.95
N ARG A 44 11.73 -1.86 -6.70
CA ARG A 44 12.84 -0.97 -6.34
C ARG A 44 12.44 -0.05 -5.18
N MET A 45 13.42 0.36 -4.37
CA MET A 45 13.21 1.28 -3.23
C MET A 45 12.48 2.56 -3.63
N SER A 46 12.84 3.19 -4.76
CA SER A 46 12.17 4.42 -5.23
C SER A 46 10.69 4.23 -5.59
N VAL A 47 10.31 3.03 -6.05
CA VAL A 47 8.92 2.68 -6.34
C VAL A 47 8.17 2.48 -5.03
N LEU A 48 8.79 1.77 -4.06
CA LEU A 48 8.22 1.59 -2.73
C LEU A 48 8.01 2.94 -2.03
N LEU A 49 9.02 3.81 -1.97
CA LEU A 49 8.92 5.12 -1.30
C LEU A 49 7.85 6.01 -1.93
N ARG A 50 7.73 6.03 -3.26
CA ARG A 50 6.65 6.76 -3.94
C ARG A 50 5.28 6.19 -3.56
N THR A 51 5.15 4.88 -3.52
CA THR A 51 3.92 4.19 -3.11
C THR A 51 3.57 4.55 -1.67
N LEU A 52 4.53 4.47 -0.74
CA LEU A 52 4.35 4.82 0.67
C LEU A 52 3.96 6.28 0.86
N ALA A 53 4.55 7.20 0.09
CA ALA A 53 4.18 8.62 0.14
C ALA A 53 2.70 8.83 -0.20
N TRP A 54 2.17 8.15 -1.22
CA TRP A 54 0.75 8.21 -1.60
C TRP A 54 -0.19 7.57 -0.59
N LEU A 55 0.27 6.59 0.18
CA LEU A 55 -0.57 5.82 1.12
C LEU A 55 -0.44 6.32 2.56
N GLY A 56 0.54 7.18 2.84
CA GLY A 56 0.75 7.80 4.14
C GLY A 56 -0.28 8.89 4.45
N SER A 57 -0.06 9.59 5.56
CA SER A 57 -0.86 10.74 5.97
C SER A 57 -0.34 12.08 5.41
N ALA A 58 0.79 12.07 4.70
CA ALA A 58 1.37 13.27 4.13
C ALA A 58 0.42 13.89 3.10
N SER A 59 0.27 15.21 3.13
CA SER A 59 -0.52 15.92 2.11
C SER A 59 0.25 15.99 0.80
N LEU A 60 -0.35 15.46 -0.26
CA LEU A 60 0.15 15.54 -1.63
C LEU A 60 -0.82 16.41 -2.44
N ASP A 61 -0.29 17.43 -3.11
CA ASP A 61 -1.08 18.40 -3.89
C ASP A 61 -2.26 19.02 -3.11
N GLY A 62 -2.05 19.29 -1.82
CA GLY A 62 -3.04 19.91 -0.94
C GLY A 62 -4.12 18.95 -0.40
N GLN A 63 -4.10 17.68 -0.78
CA GLN A 63 -5.00 16.66 -0.24
C GLN A 63 -4.24 15.75 0.72
N PRO A 64 -4.75 15.54 1.95
CA PRO A 64 -4.14 14.58 2.86
C PRO A 64 -4.19 13.19 2.23
N GLY A 65 -3.06 12.48 2.27
CA GLY A 65 -3.04 11.07 1.95
C GLY A 65 -3.98 10.27 2.87
N PRO A 66 -4.35 9.04 2.49
CA PRO A 66 -5.39 8.28 3.18
C PRO A 66 -4.97 7.79 4.58
N GLY A 67 -3.70 7.97 4.96
CA GLY A 67 -3.20 7.60 6.28
C GLY A 67 -3.21 6.09 6.52
N TRP A 68 -3.14 5.27 5.47
CA TRP A 68 -3.18 3.81 5.57
C TRP A 68 -1.87 3.21 6.07
N ILE A 69 -0.75 3.88 5.81
CA ILE A 69 0.58 3.40 6.18
C ILE A 69 1.34 4.47 6.96
N GLN A 70 2.03 4.05 8.02
CA GLN A 70 2.98 4.88 8.75
C GLN A 70 4.39 4.35 8.52
N VAL A 71 5.36 5.24 8.30
CA VAL A 71 6.78 4.88 8.26
C VAL A 71 7.45 5.38 9.53
N GLU A 72 8.13 4.48 10.22
CA GLU A 72 8.86 4.75 11.46
C GLU A 72 10.36 4.53 11.26
N ASP A 73 11.16 5.45 11.80
CA ASP A 73 12.59 5.28 11.95
C ASP A 73 12.89 4.50 13.24
N ARG A 74 13.57 3.35 13.11
CA ARG A 74 14.03 2.49 14.21
C ARG A 74 15.54 2.36 14.13
N GLY A 75 16.24 3.35 14.68
CA GLY A 75 17.70 3.47 14.58
C GLY A 75 18.12 3.71 13.13
N GLU A 76 18.91 2.81 12.57
CA GLU A 76 19.42 2.93 11.18
C GLU A 76 18.45 2.39 10.12
N ARG A 77 17.27 1.91 10.52
CA ARG A 77 16.33 1.23 9.61
C ARG A 77 14.95 1.87 9.66
N GLN A 78 14.30 1.89 8.51
CA GLN A 78 12.90 2.33 8.38
C GLN A 78 11.96 1.14 8.28
N PHE A 79 10.81 1.24 8.94
CA PHE A 79 9.75 0.25 8.96
C PHE A 79 8.44 0.87 8.51
N ALA A 80 7.70 0.19 7.63
CA ALA A 80 6.34 0.53 7.31
C ALA A 80 5.38 -0.31 8.16
N LEU A 81 4.34 0.34 8.68
CA LEU A 81 3.30 -0.25 9.51
C LEU A 81 1.93 0.02 8.90
N LEU A 82 1.03 -0.94 9.03
CA LEU A 82 -0.37 -0.74 8.68
C LEU A 82 -1.07 0.00 9.82
N THR A 83 -1.72 1.12 9.50
CA THR A 83 -2.53 1.85 10.47
C THR A 83 -3.92 1.22 10.61
N PRO A 84 -4.72 1.59 11.62
CA PRO A 84 -6.13 1.17 11.69
C PRO A 84 -6.94 1.52 10.42
N ALA A 85 -6.67 2.68 9.81
CA ALA A 85 -7.32 3.07 8.56
C ALA A 85 -6.88 2.16 7.39
N GLY A 86 -5.61 1.75 7.36
CA GLY A 86 -5.09 0.80 6.38
C GLY A 86 -5.67 -0.60 6.52
N LEU A 87 -5.86 -1.07 7.76
CA LEU A 87 -6.55 -2.34 8.08
C LEU A 87 -7.99 -2.34 7.55
N ALA A 88 -8.75 -1.27 7.80
CA ALA A 88 -10.11 -1.15 7.27
C ALA A 88 -10.14 -1.16 5.74
N ALA A 89 -9.19 -0.46 5.09
CA ALA A 89 -9.09 -0.42 3.64
C ALA A 89 -8.65 -1.77 3.02
N HIS A 90 -7.83 -2.55 3.72
CA HIS A 90 -7.45 -3.91 3.34
C HIS A 90 -8.66 -4.85 3.41
N ALA A 91 -9.40 -4.85 4.53
CA ALA A 91 -10.60 -5.67 4.69
C ALA A 91 -11.70 -5.35 3.65
N GLN A 92 -11.93 -4.07 3.36
CA GLN A 92 -12.87 -3.65 2.30
C GLN A 92 -12.47 -4.19 0.92
N ARG A 93 -11.17 -4.24 0.62
CA ARG A 93 -10.64 -4.75 -0.65
C ARG A 93 -10.74 -6.27 -0.75
N GLU A 94 -10.47 -7.00 0.33
CA GLU A 94 -10.68 -8.46 0.37
C GLU A 94 -12.15 -8.82 0.12
N THR A 95 -13.06 -8.06 0.73
CA THR A 95 -14.50 -8.26 0.54
C THR A 95 -14.93 -7.96 -0.90
N ALA A 96 -14.35 -6.94 -1.54
CA ALA A 96 -14.62 -6.58 -2.93
C ALA A 96 -13.97 -7.52 -3.96
N GLN A 97 -12.96 -8.31 -3.56
CA GLN A 97 -12.26 -9.29 -4.40
C GLN A 97 -12.77 -10.73 -4.21
N ALA A 98 -13.61 -10.99 -3.19
CA ALA A 98 -14.28 -12.26 -3.06
C ALA A 98 -15.22 -12.49 -4.28
N PRO A 99 -15.08 -13.61 -5.01
CA PRO A 99 -16.00 -13.92 -6.10
C PRO A 99 -17.40 -14.11 -5.52
N PRO A 100 -18.47 -13.71 -6.23
CA PRO A 100 -19.81 -14.09 -5.83
C PRO A 100 -19.87 -15.62 -5.75
N VAL A 101 -20.25 -16.13 -4.58
CA VAL A 101 -20.64 -17.52 -4.43
C VAL A 101 -22.00 -17.66 -5.12
N ASP A 102 -22.03 -18.44 -6.21
CA ASP A 102 -23.28 -18.96 -6.82
C ASP A 102 -23.95 -19.96 -5.87
#